data_AF-A0A972CK31-F1
#
_entry.id   AF-A0A972CK31-F1
#
_cell.length_a   1.000
_cell.length_b   1.000
_cell.length_c   1.000
_cell.angle_alpha   90.00
_cell.angle_beta   90.00
_cell.angle_gamma   90.00
#
_symmetry.space_group_name_H-M   'P 1'
#
loop_
_entity.id
_entity.type
_entity.pdbx_description
1 polymer ?
#
loop_
_entity_poly.entity_id
_entity_poly.type
_entity_poly.pdbx_seq_one_letter_code
_entity_poly.pdbx_strand_id
1 'polypeptide(L)'
;MKEFAALQDMSQMPVMERLINALIVTALGMGITFIVLILLLYAIKAMSRLLNPVKAPTDLVKDQPQAKKEPLQVVSQDDEEELVAILIAAIAASSGQSQDQIKIRGYREVGNNIPLWSQAGVLETMNREIY
;
A
#
# COMPACT_ATOMS: atom_id res chain seq x y z
N MET A 1 53.71 -17.60 -6.21
CA MET A 1 54.17 -16.99 -4.94
C MET A 1 53.87 -15.50 -4.81
N LYS A 2 53.79 -14.69 -5.89
CA LYS A 2 53.43 -13.25 -5.80
C LYS A 2 51.93 -13.00 -5.52
N GLU A 3 51.03 -13.86 -5.96
CA GLU A 3 49.57 -13.73 -5.65
C GLU A 3 49.22 -14.01 -4.19
N PHE A 4 49.95 -14.91 -3.52
CA PHE A 4 49.78 -15.17 -2.09
C PHE A 4 50.27 -14.00 -1.22
N ALA A 5 51.18 -13.17 -1.73
CA ALA A 5 51.65 -11.97 -1.03
C ALA A 5 50.58 -10.87 -1.01
N ALA A 6 49.77 -10.72 -2.07
CA ALA A 6 48.66 -9.77 -2.12
C ALA A 6 47.50 -10.17 -1.18
N LEU A 7 47.29 -11.48 -0.98
CA LEU A 7 46.31 -12.01 -0.01
C LEU A 7 46.80 -11.83 1.43
N GLN A 8 48.11 -11.91 1.65
CA GLN A 8 48.72 -11.65 2.96
C GLN A 8 48.74 -10.15 3.28
N ASP A 9 48.92 -9.28 2.28
CA ASP A 9 48.88 -7.81 2.40
C ASP A 9 47.49 -7.30 2.81
N MET A 10 46.41 -7.86 2.25
CA MET A 10 45.03 -7.53 2.67
C MET A 10 44.72 -7.95 4.12
N SER A 11 45.40 -8.99 4.61
CA SER A 11 45.37 -9.44 6.01
C SER A 11 46.25 -8.58 6.94
N GLN A 12 47.21 -7.83 6.39
CA GLN A 12 48.15 -6.99 7.16
C GLN A 12 47.85 -5.48 7.03
N MET A 13 46.80 -5.10 6.32
CA MET A 13 46.26 -3.74 6.40
C MET A 13 45.70 -3.52 7.80
N PRO A 14 46.14 -2.46 8.52
CA PRO A 14 45.63 -2.17 9.85
C PRO A 14 44.10 -2.09 9.78
N VAL A 15 43.42 -2.68 10.76
CA VAL A 15 41.94 -2.78 10.81
C VAL A 15 41.27 -1.42 10.57
N MET A 16 41.94 -0.33 10.95
CA MET A 16 41.55 1.04 10.69
C MET A 16 41.37 1.37 9.19
N GLU A 17 42.32 0.98 8.34
CA GLU A 17 42.23 1.23 6.89
C GLU A 17 41.09 0.44 6.25
N ARG A 18 40.90 -0.82 6.68
CA ARG A 18 39.79 -1.67 6.23
C ARG A 18 38.43 -1.07 6.61
N LEU A 19 38.33 -0.49 7.81
CA LEU A 19 37.11 0.16 8.29
C LEU A 19 36.79 1.44 7.51
N ILE A 20 37.81 2.26 7.18
CA ILE A 20 37.66 3.44 6.33
C ILE A 20 37.20 3.03 4.92
N ASN A 21 37.84 2.02 4.33
CA ASN A 21 37.47 1.52 3.01
C ASN A 21 36.03 0.97 2.99
N ALA A 22 35.63 0.23 4.03
CA ALA A 22 34.25 -0.24 4.17
C ALA A 22 33.25 0.93 4.26
N LEU A 23 33.56 1.95 5.04
CA LEU A 23 32.71 3.14 5.20
C LEU A 23 32.55 3.89 3.87
N ILE A 24 33.63 4.03 3.09
CA ILE A 24 33.60 4.63 1.75
C ILE A 24 32.70 3.81 0.82
N VAL A 25 32.83 2.48 0.81
CA VAL A 25 32.00 1.61 -0.04
C VAL A 25 30.53 1.68 0.36
N THR A 26 30.21 1.72 1.66
CA THR A 26 28.83 1.90 2.14
C THR A 26 28.26 3.26 1.75
N ALA A 27 29.04 4.35 1.89
CA ALA A 27 28.62 5.68 1.48
C ALA A 27 28.39 5.75 -0.04
N LEU A 28 29.27 5.13 -0.83
CA LEU A 28 29.12 5.02 -2.28
C LEU A 28 27.85 4.25 -2.65
N GLY A 29 27.61 3.09 -2.01
CA GLY A 29 26.42 2.29 -2.20
C GLY A 29 25.13 3.03 -1.83
N MET A 30 25.12 3.72 -0.68
CA MET A 30 23.99 4.53 -0.22
C MET A 30 23.74 5.73 -1.15
N GLY A 31 24.78 6.34 -1.71
CA GLY A 31 24.65 7.40 -2.70
C GLY A 31 24.05 6.92 -4.01
N ILE A 32 24.51 5.77 -4.52
CA ILE A 32 23.99 5.18 -5.77
C ILE A 32 22.52 4.79 -5.61
N THR A 33 22.12 4.17 -4.50
CA THR A 33 20.72 3.82 -4.26
C THR A 33 19.83 5.06 -4.18
N PHE A 34 20.30 6.14 -3.55
CA PHE A 34 19.59 7.41 -3.52
C PHE A 34 19.38 8.00 -4.93
N ILE A 35 20.40 7.97 -5.79
CA ILE A 35 20.31 8.40 -7.19
C ILE A 35 19.30 7.53 -7.96
N VAL A 36 19.35 6.20 -7.80
CA VAL A 36 18.43 5.26 -8.45
C VAL A 36 16.99 5.54 -8.07
N LEU A 37 16.71 5.81 -6.79
CA LEU A 37 15.37 6.18 -6.33
C LEU A 37 14.87 7.49 -6.94
N ILE A 38 15.73 8.51 -7.04
CA ILE A 38 15.40 9.78 -7.72
C ILE A 38 15.07 9.53 -9.19
N LEU A 39 15.88 8.70 -9.87
CA LEU A 39 15.69 8.38 -11.29
C LEU A 39 14.35 7.65 -11.50
N LEU A 40 14.03 6.66 -10.66
CA LEU A 40 12.75 5.97 -10.65
C LEU A 40 11.57 6.95 -10.46
N LEU A 41 11.66 7.86 -9.50
CA LEU A 41 10.63 8.88 -9.28
C LEU A 41 10.47 9.78 -10.51
N TYR A 42 11.57 10.18 -11.12
CA TYR A 42 11.55 11.00 -12.33
C TYR A 42 10.94 10.25 -13.52
N ALA A 43 11.24 8.97 -13.70
CA ALA A 43 10.66 8.13 -14.73
C ALA A 43 9.13 8.02 -14.57
N ILE A 44 8.65 7.76 -13.35
CA ILE A 44 7.21 7.72 -13.05
C ILE A 44 6.57 9.09 -13.31
N LYS A 45 7.22 10.18 -12.88
CA LYS A 45 6.72 11.56 -13.10
C LYS A 45 6.71 11.93 -14.58
N ALA A 46 7.70 11.50 -15.36
CA ALA A 46 7.77 11.71 -16.81
C ALA A 46 6.67 10.94 -17.53
N MET A 47 6.44 9.68 -17.17
CA MET A 47 5.35 8.88 -17.71
C MET A 47 3.98 9.47 -17.32
N SER A 48 3.79 9.85 -16.06
CA SER A 48 2.58 10.54 -15.59
C SER A 48 2.34 11.87 -16.32
N ARG A 49 3.40 12.62 -16.64
CA ARG A 49 3.31 13.88 -17.39
C ARG A 49 2.99 13.66 -18.87
N LEU A 50 3.53 12.61 -19.47
CA LEU A 50 3.27 12.28 -20.88
C LEU A 50 1.85 11.70 -21.09
N LEU A 51 1.33 11.00 -20.08
CA LEU A 51 -0.03 10.46 -20.06
C LEU A 51 -1.10 11.50 -19.67
N ASN A 52 -0.70 12.67 -19.14
CA ASN A 52 -1.61 13.77 -18.79
C ASN A 52 -1.41 14.99 -19.71
N PRO A 53 -2.19 15.16 -20.79
CA PRO A 53 -2.35 16.48 -21.38
C PRO A 53 -3.15 17.33 -20.39
N VAL A 54 -2.44 18.23 -19.69
CA VAL A 54 -2.95 19.44 -19.03
C VAL A 54 -4.35 19.33 -18.42
N LYS A 55 -4.40 19.14 -17.10
CA LYS A 55 -5.18 20.05 -16.25
C LYS A 55 -4.32 20.48 -15.07
N ALA A 56 -3.83 21.71 -15.13
CA ALA A 56 -3.43 22.49 -13.97
C ALA A 56 -3.79 23.97 -14.25
N PRO A 57 -4.06 24.82 -13.25
CA PRO A 57 -4.07 24.56 -11.81
C PRO A 57 -5.36 25.04 -11.10
N THR A 58 -5.75 24.38 -10.02
CA THR A 58 -6.40 25.07 -8.90
C THR A 58 -5.89 24.38 -7.65
N ASP A 59 -5.05 25.10 -6.90
CA ASP A 59 -4.94 24.88 -5.47
C ASP A 59 -6.35 24.97 -4.89
N LEU A 60 -6.97 23.81 -4.66
CA LEU A 60 -7.82 23.54 -3.51
C LEU A 60 -7.82 22.02 -3.33
N VAL A 61 -7.18 21.59 -2.25
CA VAL A 61 -7.64 20.53 -1.34
C VAL A 61 -8.52 19.45 -2.00
N LYS A 62 -7.93 18.27 -2.18
CA LYS A 62 -8.59 16.98 -1.97
C LYS A 62 -9.92 16.78 -2.71
N ASP A 63 -9.89 16.50 -4.01
CA ASP A 63 -10.93 15.67 -4.63
C ASP A 63 -10.54 15.11 -6.02
N GLN A 64 -10.80 13.83 -6.19
CA GLN A 64 -10.80 13.05 -7.44
C GLN A 64 -11.87 11.96 -7.24
N PRO A 65 -12.53 11.46 -8.28
CA PRO A 65 -13.32 12.15 -9.31
C PRO A 65 -14.78 11.67 -9.28
N GLN A 66 -15.72 12.53 -9.71
CA GLN A 66 -17.12 12.17 -9.90
C GLN A 66 -17.26 11.06 -10.95
N ALA A 67 -17.78 9.89 -10.56
CA ALA A 67 -18.47 8.96 -11.45
C ALA A 67 -19.65 8.32 -10.69
N LYS A 68 -20.84 8.55 -11.26
CA LYS A 68 -22.17 8.11 -10.83
C LYS A 68 -22.68 8.78 -9.55
N LYS A 69 -23.45 9.86 -9.77
CA LYS A 69 -24.56 10.18 -8.88
C LYS A 69 -25.53 9.00 -8.94
N GLU A 70 -25.32 8.00 -8.09
CA GLU A 70 -26.48 7.34 -7.50
C GLU A 70 -27.30 8.41 -6.78
N PRO A 71 -28.63 8.27 -6.73
CA PRO A 71 -29.45 9.23 -5.99
C PRO A 71 -28.81 9.38 -4.63
N LEU A 72 -28.57 10.62 -4.19
CA LEU A 72 -28.38 10.88 -2.77
C LEU A 72 -29.65 10.33 -2.11
N GLN A 73 -29.58 9.09 -1.65
CA GLN A 73 -30.46 8.63 -0.60
C GLN A 73 -30.14 9.60 0.52
N VAL A 74 -31.09 10.49 0.77
CA VAL A 74 -31.16 11.20 2.03
C VAL A 74 -31.25 10.07 3.04
N VAL A 75 -30.11 9.68 3.62
CA VAL A 75 -30.06 8.66 4.64
C VAL A 75 -30.91 9.23 5.77
N SER A 76 -32.11 8.69 5.90
CA SER A 76 -33.02 8.98 6.99
C SER A 76 -32.30 8.57 8.27
N GLN A 77 -32.58 9.22 9.40
CA GLN A 77 -32.11 8.68 10.68
C GLN A 77 -32.58 7.22 10.88
N ASP A 78 -33.74 6.88 10.32
CA ASP A 78 -34.28 5.52 10.30
C ASP A 78 -33.37 4.52 9.56
N ASP A 79 -32.70 4.93 8.47
CA ASP A 79 -31.81 4.06 7.69
C ASP A 79 -30.51 3.77 8.46
N GLU A 80 -29.99 4.75 9.22
CA GLU A 80 -28.81 4.53 10.07
C GLU A 80 -29.11 3.55 11.21
N GLU A 81 -30.30 3.64 11.82
CA GLU A 81 -30.75 2.73 12.87
C GLU A 81 -30.97 1.32 12.34
N GLU A 82 -31.57 1.17 11.16
CA GLU A 82 -31.75 -0.12 10.49
C GLU A 82 -30.40 -0.80 10.21
N LEU A 83 -29.42 -0.05 9.69
CA LEU A 83 -28.07 -0.57 9.41
C LEU A 83 -27.37 -1.03 10.69
N VAL A 84 -27.47 -0.27 11.78
CA VAL A 84 -26.90 -0.63 13.07
C VAL A 84 -27.56 -1.89 13.63
N ALA A 85 -28.88 -2.04 13.50
CA ALA A 85 -29.61 -3.23 13.96
C ALA A 85 -29.20 -4.49 13.18
N ILE A 86 -29.12 -4.40 11.85
CA ILE A 86 -28.67 -5.52 10.99
C ILE A 86 -27.22 -5.90 11.32
N LEU A 87 -26.33 -4.92 11.52
CA LEU A 87 -24.95 -5.17 11.91
C LEU A 87 -24.85 -5.87 13.27
N ILE A 88 -25.60 -5.42 14.29
CA ILE A 88 -25.62 -6.07 15.60
C ILE A 88 -26.16 -7.50 15.50
N ALA A 89 -27.22 -7.72 14.74
CA ALA A 89 -27.78 -9.06 14.52
C ALA A 89 -26.77 -10.00 13.84
N ALA A 90 -26.08 -9.52 12.81
CA ALA A 90 -25.06 -10.28 12.09
C ALA A 90 -23.87 -10.64 12.99
N ILE A 91 -23.37 -9.69 13.78
CA ILE A 91 -22.24 -9.91 14.71
C ILE A 91 -22.66 -10.86 15.84
N ALA A 92 -23.85 -10.69 16.40
CA ALA A 92 -24.39 -11.58 17.42
C ALA A 92 -24.50 -13.02 16.89
N ALA A 93 -24.99 -13.18 15.66
CA ALA A 93 -25.08 -14.48 14.99
C ALA A 93 -23.70 -15.10 14.70
N SER A 94 -22.71 -14.31 14.24
CA SER A 94 -21.39 -14.83 13.89
C SER A 94 -20.51 -15.10 15.11
N SER A 95 -20.64 -14.30 16.17
CA SER A 95 -19.79 -14.36 17.36
C SER A 95 -20.42 -15.15 18.52
N GLY A 96 -21.71 -15.49 18.44
CA GLY A 96 -22.44 -16.19 19.50
C GLY A 96 -22.65 -15.35 20.77
N GLN A 97 -22.39 -14.04 20.73
CA GLN A 97 -22.62 -13.12 21.84
C GLN A 97 -24.05 -12.54 21.78
N SER A 98 -24.62 -12.19 22.92
CA SER A 98 -25.93 -11.53 22.98
C SER A 98 -25.86 -10.08 22.47
N GLN A 99 -26.96 -9.61 21.87
CA GLN A 99 -27.05 -8.28 21.25
C GLN A 99 -26.72 -7.14 22.23
N ASP A 100 -27.09 -7.28 23.51
CA ASP A 100 -26.87 -6.27 24.55
C ASP A 100 -25.39 -6.00 24.87
N GLN A 101 -24.50 -6.93 24.52
CA GLN A 101 -23.07 -6.81 24.77
C GLN A 101 -22.32 -6.10 23.63
N ILE A 102 -22.97 -5.84 22.50
CA ILE A 102 -22.36 -5.30 21.29
C ILE A 102 -22.72 -3.82 21.16
N LYS A 103 -21.71 -2.94 21.03
CA LYS A 103 -21.90 -1.50 20.81
C LYS A 103 -21.09 -1.03 19.61
N ILE A 104 -21.75 -0.48 18.60
CA ILE A 104 -21.12 0.06 17.39
C ILE A 104 -20.79 1.54 17.63
N ARG A 105 -19.51 1.90 17.50
CA ARG A 105 -19.04 3.30 17.66
C ARG A 105 -19.05 4.11 16.36
N GLY A 106 -19.09 3.42 15.23
CA GLY A 106 -19.10 3.99 13.90
C GLY A 106 -18.92 2.91 12.85
N TYR A 107 -19.43 3.17 11.66
CA TYR A 107 -19.25 2.32 10.49
C TYR A 107 -18.81 3.18 9.30
N ARG A 108 -18.20 2.53 8.32
CA ARG A 108 -17.83 3.15 7.06
C ARG A 108 -18.00 2.11 5.97
N GLU A 109 -18.72 2.47 4.92
CA GLU A 109 -18.75 1.68 3.71
C GLU A 109 -17.40 1.79 3.01
N VAL A 110 -16.75 0.64 2.83
CA VAL A 110 -15.58 0.55 1.96
C VAL A 110 -16.12 0.36 0.55
N GLY A 111 -15.96 1.38 -0.30
CA GLY A 111 -16.45 1.33 -1.67
C GLY A 111 -15.96 0.09 -2.43
N ASN A 112 -16.65 -0.27 -3.50
CA ASN A 112 -16.44 -1.51 -4.26
C ASN A 112 -15.16 -1.50 -5.15
N ASN A 113 -14.04 -0.99 -4.62
CA ASN A 113 -12.73 -1.02 -5.28
C ASN A 113 -11.97 -2.31 -4.92
N ILE A 114 -12.60 -3.45 -5.16
CA ILE A 114 -11.98 -4.76 -4.95
C ILE A 114 -11.02 -4.99 -6.12
N PRO A 115 -9.70 -5.10 -5.87
CA PRO A 115 -8.73 -5.24 -6.96
C PRO A 115 -8.96 -6.58 -7.70
N LEU A 116 -8.75 -6.60 -9.02
CA LEU A 116 -9.06 -7.75 -9.87
C LEU A 116 -8.41 -9.07 -9.39
N TRP A 117 -7.23 -9.00 -8.75
CA TRP A 117 -6.56 -10.19 -8.20
C TRP A 117 -7.33 -10.82 -7.03
N SER A 118 -8.00 -10.01 -6.20
CA SER A 118 -8.81 -10.49 -5.09
C SER A 118 -10.09 -11.16 -5.59
N GLN A 119 -10.64 -10.70 -6.72
CA GLN A 119 -11.80 -11.33 -7.35
C GLN A 119 -11.42 -12.65 -8.02
N ALA A 120 -10.26 -12.70 -8.68
CA ALA A 120 -9.73 -13.92 -9.30
C ALA A 120 -9.58 -15.06 -8.28
N GLY A 121 -9.01 -14.80 -7.11
CA GLY A 121 -8.88 -15.82 -6.06
C GLY A 121 -10.22 -16.38 -5.57
N VAL A 122 -11.24 -15.53 -5.42
CA VAL A 122 -12.59 -15.98 -5.02
C VAL A 122 -13.21 -16.87 -6.11
N LEU A 123 -13.11 -16.47 -7.38
CA LEU A 123 -13.59 -17.28 -8.50
C LEU A 123 -12.90 -18.64 -8.58
N GLU A 124 -11.59 -18.69 -8.31
CA GLU A 124 -10.84 -19.94 -8.26
C GLU A 124 -11.32 -20.88 -7.13
N THR A 125 -11.60 -20.34 -5.94
CA THR A 125 -12.17 -21.15 -4.85
C THR A 125 -13.57 -21.67 -5.16
N MET A 126 -14.42 -20.87 -5.80
CA MET A 126 -15.77 -21.29 -6.19
C MET A 126 -15.75 -22.33 -7.32
N ASN A 127 -14.83 -22.18 -8.28
CA ASN A 127 -14.71 -23.11 -9.40
C ASN A 127 -14.08 -24.46 -8.98
N ARG A 128 -13.29 -24.47 -7.90
CA ARG A 128 -12.66 -25.70 -7.37
C ARG A 128 -13.65 -26.63 -6.69
N GLU A 129 -14.72 -26.12 -6.09
CA GLU A 129 -15.73 -26.93 -5.38
C GLU A 129 -16.67 -27.70 -6.34
N ILE A 130 -16.55 -27.49 -7.67
CA ILE A 130 -17.43 -28.07 -8.69
C ILE A 130 -16.77 -29.24 -9.45
N TYR A 131 -15.50 -29.59 -9.14
CA TYR A 131 -14.78 -30.74 -9.71
C TYR A 131 -14.16 -31.62 -8.62
#